data_AF-A0A954CC48-F1
#
_entry.id   AF-A0A954CC48-F1
#
_cell.length_a   1.000
_cell.length_b   1.000
_cell.length_c   1.000
_cell.angle_alpha   90.00
_cell.angle_beta   90.00
_cell.angle_gamma   90.00
#
_symmetry.space_group_name_H-M   'P 1'
#
loop_
_entity.id
_entity.type
_entity.pdbx_description
1 polymer ?
#
loop_
_entity_poly.entity_id
_entity_poly.type
_entity_poly.pdbx_seq_one_letter_code
_entity_poly.pdbx_strand_id
1 'polypeptide(L)' 'MALDTDTVRRIAHLARLKVPDDQLDHLAGEMSQILTFVEQLAAVDTTDVP' A
#
# COMPACT_ATOMS: atom_id res chain seq x y z
N MET A 1 -5.55 -1.45 -7.64
CA MET A 1 -5.80 -2.67 -6.81
C MET A 1 -6.36 -2.27 -5.45
N ALA A 2 -7.13 -3.11 -4.73
CA ALA A 2 -7.59 -2.80 -3.36
C ALA A 2 -6.79 -3.60 -2.33
N LEU A 3 -6.26 -2.92 -1.30
CA LEU A 3 -5.55 -3.54 -0.19
C LEU A 3 -6.54 -3.96 0.91
N ASP A 4 -6.41 -5.17 1.44
CA ASP A 4 -7.22 -5.62 2.58
C ASP A 4 -6.64 -5.19 3.94
N THR A 5 -7.52 -5.13 4.94
CA THR A 5 -7.21 -4.71 6.31
C THR A 5 -6.15 -5.60 6.98
N ASP A 6 -6.11 -6.90 6.65
CA ASP A 6 -5.12 -7.84 7.19
C ASP A 6 -3.70 -7.56 6.65
N THR A 7 -3.61 -7.21 5.38
CA THR A 7 -2.38 -6.79 4.71
C THR A 7 -1.87 -5.48 5.31
N VAL A 8 -2.74 -4.50 5.53
CA VAL A 8 -2.38 -3.25 6.22
C VAL A 8 -1.87 -3.52 7.62
N ARG A 9 -2.55 -4.37 8.41
CA ARG A 9 -2.11 -4.76 9.75
C ARG A 9 -0.71 -5.37 9.72
N ARG A 10 -0.44 -6.23 8.73
CA ARG A 10 0.87 -6.86 8.55
C ARG A 10 1.94 -5.83 8.17
N ILE A 11 1.65 -4.89 7.27
CA ILE A 11 2.58 -3.83 6.87
C ILE A 11 2.89 -2.91 8.07
N ALA A 12 1.87 -2.50 8.83
CA ALA A 12 2.03 -1.71 10.05
C ALA A 12 2.95 -2.42 11.06
N HIS A 13 2.76 -3.74 11.24
CA HIS A 13 3.64 -4.53 12.08
C HIS A 13 5.09 -4.56 11.59
N LEU A 14 5.32 -4.77 10.29
CA LEU A 14 6.67 -4.73 9.69
C LEU A 14 7.34 -3.37 9.86
N ALA A 15 6.57 -2.28 9.75
CA ALA A 15 7.03 -0.92 9.96
C ALA A 15 7.17 -0.54 11.45
N ARG A 16 6.84 -1.44 12.38
CA ARG A 16 6.81 -1.20 13.84
C ARG A 16 5.90 -0.04 14.24
N LEU A 17 4.82 0.16 13.47
CA LEU A 17 3.78 1.16 13.73
C LEU A 17 2.61 0.49 14.45
N LYS A 18 2.24 1.04 15.60
CA LYS A 18 1.01 0.65 16.29
C LYS A 18 -0.16 1.41 15.68
N VAL A 19 -0.98 0.72 14.91
CA VAL A 19 -2.20 1.28 14.32
C VAL A 19 -3.40 0.72 15.09
N PRO A 20 -4.28 1.57 15.64
CA PRO A 20 -5.55 1.14 16.24
C PRO A 20 -6.45 0.43 15.23
N ASP A 21 -7.19 -0.60 15.68
CA ASP A 21 -8.01 -1.43 14.79
C ASP A 21 -9.09 -0.63 14.05
N ASP A 22 -9.64 0.41 14.69
CA ASP A 22 -10.63 1.34 14.12
C ASP A 22 -10.08 2.24 13.01
N GLN A 23 -8.75 2.34 12.88
CA GLN A 23 -8.09 3.12 11.84
C GLN A 23 -7.57 2.27 10.67
N LEU A 24 -7.60 0.94 10.79
CA LEU A 24 -7.04 0.06 9.75
C LEU A 24 -7.80 0.17 8.42
N ASP A 25 -9.12 0.25 8.45
CA ASP A 25 -9.93 0.35 7.22
C ASP A 25 -9.71 1.68 6.50
N HIS A 26 -9.57 2.77 7.26
CA HIS A 26 -9.25 4.07 6.70
C HIS A 26 -7.87 4.06 6.03
N LEU A 27 -6.87 3.53 6.74
CA LEU A 27 -5.51 3.40 6.23
C LEU A 27 -5.44 2.50 4.99
N ALA A 28 -6.23 1.42 4.94
CA ALA A 28 -6.35 0.56 3.76
C ALA A 28 -6.83 1.32 2.53
N GLY A 29 -7.82 2.20 2.71
CA GLY A 29 -8.32 3.08 1.66
C GLY A 29 -7.25 4.04 1.13
N GLU A 30 -6.54 4.73 2.03
CA GLU A 30 -5.47 5.67 1.66
C GLU A 30 -4.31 4.97 0.94
N MET A 31 -3.87 3.82 1.45
CA MET A 31 -2.81 3.03 0.82
C MET A 31 -3.21 2.52 -0.57
N SER A 32 -4.47 2.10 -0.75
CA SER A 32 -4.99 1.67 -2.05
C SER A 32 -4.97 2.81 -3.07
N GLN A 33 -5.26 4.04 -2.66
CA GLN A 33 -5.18 5.22 -3.53
C GLN A 33 -3.73 5.52 -3.95
N ILE A 34 -2.79 5.47 -3.01
CA ILE A 34 -1.37 5.66 -3.29
C ILE A 34 -0.86 4.60 -4.29
N LEU A 35 -1.19 3.33 -4.08
CA LEU A 35 -0.78 2.26 -4.98
C LEU A 35 -1.40 2.41 -6.38
N THR A 36 -2.66 2.83 -6.46
CA THR A 36 -3.32 3.12 -7.75
C THR A 36 -2.62 4.27 -8.48
N PHE A 37 -2.12 5.28 -7.76
CA PHE A 37 -1.31 6.33 -8.36
C PHE A 37 0.05 5.79 -8.86
N VAL A 38 0.71 4.94 -8.08
CA VAL A 38 2.00 4.31 -8.45
C VAL A 38 1.86 3.37 -9.64
N GLU A 39 0.71 2.73 -9.85
CA GLU A 39 0.45 1.86 -11.01
C GLU A 39 0.69 2.58 -12.35
N GLN A 40 0.59 3.92 -12.41
CA GLN A 40 0.93 4.70 -13.61
C GLN A 40 2.40 4.54 -14.03
N LEU A 41 3.30 4.28 -13.08
CA LEU A 41 4.72 4.05 -13.35
C LEU A 41 4.97 2.73 -14.09
N ALA A 42 4.04 1.77 -14.03
CA ALA A 42 4.17 0.49 -14.73
C ALA A 42 4.17 0.64 -16.27
N ALA A 43 3.73 1.79 -16.79
CA ALA A 43 3.77 2.10 -18.22
C ALA A 43 5.16 2.56 -18.70
N VAL A 44 6.10 2.78 -17.78
CA VAL A 44 7.47 3.20 -18.10
C VAL A 44 8.31 1.97 -18.43
N ASP A 45 8.97 1.98 -19.59
CA ASP A 45 9.89 0.93 -19.99
C ASP A 45 11.18 0.98 -19.15
N THR A 46 11.50 -0.14 -18.50
CA THR A 46 12.71 -0.32 -17.69
C THR A 46 13.58 -1.46 -18.20
N THR A 47 13.42 -1.89 -19.46
CA THR A 47 14.09 -3.09 -20.02
C THR A 47 15.62 -3.00 -19.97
N ASP A 48 16.19 -1.80 -20.11
CA ASP A 48 17.65 -1.57 -20.15
C ASP A 48 18.22 -0.94 -18.86
N VAL A 49 17.50 -1.04 -17.74
CA VAL A 49 17.99 -0.53 -16.44
C VAL A 49 18.94 -1.57 -15.79
N PRO A 50 20.17 -1.20 -15.37
CA PRO A 50 21.20 -2.12 -14.85
C PRO A 50 20.86 -2.86 -13.55
#